data_AF-A0A934YS77-F1
#
_entry.id   AF-A0A934YS77-F1
#
_cell.length_a   1.000
_cell.length_b   1.000
_cell.length_c   1.000
_cell.angle_alpha   90.00
_cell.angle_beta   90.00
_cell.angle_gamma   90.00
#
_symmetry.space_group_name_H-M   'P 1'
#
loop_
_entity.id
_entity.type
_entity.pdbx_description
1 polymer ?
#
loop_
_entity_poly.entity_id
_entity_poly.type
_entity_poly.pdbx_seq_one_letter_code
_entity_poly.pdbx_strand_id
1 'polypeptide(L)'
;MGWVQAQPHDMFGYAEGYRTAAVVLFESAVERGMSPDHLVFPLTFLWRYHVELALKDIIATGRQLAGEPWGVPPHHGLLDLWNDAKRHVLLCGDPAAPELVNVEANLREFEKIDPGADGFRYPLNRARTNRSLPNAPEHVNLGALHEAMEALANFLSGVRSELGGRLEYDMERQMERAHDHE
;
A
#
# COMPACT_ATOMS: atom_id res chain seq x y z
N MET A 1 5.52 23.12 -0.86
CA MET A 1 5.32 21.72 -0.42
C MET A 1 5.15 21.71 1.09
N GLY A 2 3.91 21.82 1.57
CA GLY A 2 3.58 21.89 2.99
C GLY A 2 3.32 20.51 3.58
N TRP A 3 4.37 19.69 3.76
CA TRP A 3 4.24 18.32 4.31
C TRP A 3 3.70 18.29 5.76
N VAL A 4 3.59 19.46 6.40
CA VAL A 4 3.03 19.68 7.75
C VAL A 4 1.52 20.03 7.71
N GLN A 5 0.94 20.23 6.52
CA GLN A 5 -0.50 20.50 6.35
C GLN A 5 -1.31 19.25 5.96
N ALA A 6 -0.67 18.09 5.84
CA ALA A 6 -1.42 16.84 5.72
C ALA A 6 -2.32 16.71 6.95
N GLN A 7 -3.63 16.75 6.73
CA GLN A 7 -4.61 16.53 7.79
C GLN A 7 -4.29 15.20 8.49
N PRO A 8 -4.66 15.01 9.77
CA PRO A 8 -4.38 13.76 10.50
C PRO A 8 -4.86 12.48 9.79
N HIS A 9 -5.73 12.62 8.80
CA HIS A 9 -6.34 11.56 8.01
C HIS A 9 -5.78 11.42 6.58
N ASP A 10 -4.84 12.27 6.16
CA ASP A 10 -4.28 12.25 4.80
C ASP A 10 -3.11 11.26 4.70
N MET A 11 -3.42 10.05 4.24
CA MET A 11 -2.43 9.01 3.94
C MET A 11 -1.89 9.09 2.51
N PHE A 12 -2.50 9.91 1.64
CA PHE A 12 -2.17 9.94 0.22
C PHE A 12 -0.73 10.40 0.00
N GLY A 13 -0.33 11.49 0.63
CA GLY A 13 1.04 12.02 0.51
C GLY A 13 2.11 11.02 0.97
N TYR A 14 1.83 10.25 2.01
CA TYR A 14 2.74 9.20 2.47
C TYR A 14 2.79 8.06 1.45
N ALA A 15 1.64 7.48 1.09
CA ALA A 15 1.59 6.34 0.16
C ALA A 15 2.25 6.66 -1.18
N GLU A 16 1.90 7.79 -1.81
CA GLU A 16 2.48 8.20 -3.09
C GLU A 16 3.95 8.60 -2.97
N GLY A 17 4.36 9.16 -1.83
CA GLY A 17 5.76 9.48 -1.57
C GLY A 17 6.65 8.23 -1.62
N TYR A 18 6.22 7.14 -0.99
CA TYR A 18 6.96 5.87 -1.01
C TYR A 18 6.98 5.21 -2.39
N ARG A 19 5.86 5.24 -3.13
CA ARG A 19 5.82 4.77 -4.52
C ARG A 19 6.78 5.57 -5.40
N THR A 20 6.67 6.89 -5.37
CA THR A 20 7.52 7.80 -6.15
C THR A 20 8.99 7.55 -5.86
N ALA A 21 9.35 7.41 -4.59
CA ALA A 21 10.73 7.10 -4.19
C ALA A 21 11.20 5.74 -4.74
N ALA A 22 10.33 4.71 -4.72
CA ALA A 22 10.65 3.39 -5.26
C ALA A 22 10.89 3.44 -6.78
N VAL A 23 10.04 4.14 -7.51
CA VAL A 23 10.14 4.32 -8.97
C VAL A 23 11.44 5.05 -9.32
N VAL A 24 11.67 6.23 -8.73
CA VAL A 24 12.88 7.02 -9.00
C VAL A 24 14.15 6.25 -8.65
N LEU A 25 14.16 5.50 -7.54
CA LEU A 25 15.31 4.69 -7.16
C LEU A 25 15.60 3.59 -8.17
N PHE A 26 14.55 2.90 -8.64
CA PHE A 26 14.70 1.84 -9.64
C PHE A 26 15.19 2.39 -10.98
N GLU A 27 14.56 3.45 -11.50
CA GLU A 27 14.94 4.08 -12.76
C GLU A 27 16.39 4.58 -12.72
N SER A 28 16.78 5.27 -11.64
CA SER A 28 18.15 5.74 -11.45
C SER A 28 19.15 4.59 -11.33
N ALA A 29 18.75 3.46 -10.75
CA ALA A 29 19.62 2.29 -10.64
C ALA A 29 19.89 1.66 -12.01
N VAL A 30 18.85 1.54 -12.84
CA VAL A 30 18.95 1.05 -14.21
C VAL A 30 19.80 1.98 -15.06
N GLU A 31 19.53 3.29 -15.04
CA GLU A 31 20.25 4.30 -15.82
C GLU A 31 21.76 4.30 -15.50
N ARG A 32 22.10 4.17 -14.22
CA ARG A 32 23.49 4.27 -13.74
C ARG A 32 24.21 2.92 -13.67
N GLY A 33 23.54 1.81 -14.02
CA GLY A 33 24.10 0.46 -13.90
C GLY A 33 24.49 0.10 -12.47
N MET A 34 23.70 0.53 -11.48
CA MET A 34 23.98 0.25 -10.07
C MET A 34 23.81 -1.24 -9.74
N SER A 35 24.63 -1.75 -8.84
CA SER A 35 24.52 -3.13 -8.35
C SER A 35 23.16 -3.36 -7.66
N PRO A 36 22.38 -4.37 -8.10
CA PRO A 36 21.11 -4.76 -7.46
C PRO A 36 21.24 -5.15 -5.98
N ASP A 37 22.39 -5.72 -5.59
CA ASP A 37 22.59 -6.38 -4.29
C ASP A 37 22.41 -5.45 -3.09
N HIS A 38 22.73 -4.17 -3.27
CA HIS A 38 22.58 -3.15 -2.23
C HIS A 38 21.21 -2.46 -2.29
N LEU A 39 20.57 -2.48 -3.46
CA LEU A 39 19.32 -1.78 -3.72
C LEU A 39 18.09 -2.64 -3.43
N VAL A 40 18.22 -3.96 -3.45
CA VAL A 40 17.12 -4.89 -3.14
C VAL A 40 16.45 -4.56 -1.81
N PHE A 41 17.21 -4.28 -0.77
CA PHE A 41 16.67 -3.96 0.56
C PHE A 41 15.86 -2.65 0.57
N PRO A 42 16.43 -1.47 0.26
CA PRO A 42 15.68 -0.23 0.30
C PRO A 42 14.54 -0.21 -0.72
N LEU A 43 14.74 -0.70 -1.95
CA LEU A 43 13.70 -0.69 -2.97
C LEU A 43 12.49 -1.53 -2.56
N THR A 44 12.73 -2.74 -2.06
CA THR A 44 11.65 -3.64 -1.62
C THR A 44 10.93 -3.07 -0.39
N PHE A 45 11.66 -2.42 0.52
CA PHE A 45 11.06 -1.74 1.67
C PHE A 45 10.13 -0.60 1.25
N LEU A 46 10.56 0.26 0.31
CA LEU A 46 9.73 1.37 -0.19
C LEU A 46 8.43 0.85 -0.80
N TRP A 47 8.52 -0.17 -1.65
CA TRP A 47 7.37 -0.82 -2.26
C TRP A 47 6.40 -1.43 -1.25
N ARG A 48 6.94 -2.20 -0.30
CA ARG A 48 6.16 -2.81 0.77
C ARG A 48 5.45 -1.77 1.63
N TYR A 49 6.11 -0.64 1.91
CA TYR A 49 5.53 0.43 2.72
C TYR A 49 4.45 1.22 1.97
N HIS A 50 4.64 1.48 0.67
CA HIS A 50 3.56 2.02 -0.18
C HIS A 50 2.30 1.15 -0.10
N VAL A 51 2.45 -0.17 -0.29
CA VAL A 51 1.31 -1.11 -0.28
C VAL A 51 0.60 -1.15 1.07
N GLU A 52 1.33 -1.17 2.20
CA GLU A 52 0.70 -1.08 3.52
C GLU A 52 -0.16 0.19 3.63
N LEU A 53 0.41 1.34 3.26
CA LEU A 53 -0.29 2.62 3.40
C LEU A 53 -1.50 2.69 2.48
N ALA A 54 -1.38 2.21 1.25
CA ALA A 54 -2.50 2.16 0.30
C ALA A 54 -3.65 1.27 0.81
N LEU A 55 -3.34 0.10 1.39
CA LEU A 55 -4.37 -0.76 2.01
C LEU A 55 -5.03 -0.08 3.22
N LYS A 56 -4.24 0.58 4.07
CA LYS A 56 -4.77 1.31 5.23
C LYS A 56 -5.67 2.48 4.82
N ASP A 57 -5.31 3.18 3.76
CA ASP A 57 -6.12 4.26 3.18
C ASP A 57 -7.45 3.72 2.66
N ILE A 58 -7.44 2.62 1.89
CA ILE A 58 -8.65 1.92 1.42
C ILE A 58 -9.57 1.54 2.58
N ILE A 59 -9.02 1.01 3.68
CA ILE A 59 -9.80 0.66 4.87
C ILE A 59 -10.40 1.91 5.51
N ALA A 60 -9.63 2.96 5.68
CA ALA A 60 -10.08 4.19 6.32
C ALA A 60 -11.19 4.89 5.51
N THR A 61 -11.01 5.08 4.21
CA THR A 61 -12.02 5.66 3.31
C THR A 61 -13.25 4.76 3.23
N GLY A 62 -13.05 3.45 3.11
CA GLY A 62 -14.13 2.48 3.06
C GLY A 62 -14.99 2.45 4.33
N ARG A 63 -14.38 2.62 5.51
CA ARG A 63 -15.10 2.79 6.78
C ARG A 63 -15.98 4.03 6.78
N GLN A 64 -15.44 5.17 6.34
CA GLN A 64 -16.22 6.41 6.28
C GLN A 64 -17.44 6.27 5.36
N LEU A 65 -17.27 5.65 4.18
CA LEU A 65 -18.37 5.35 3.26
C LEU A 65 -19.43 4.42 3.86
N ALA A 66 -19.03 3.49 4.72
CA ALA A 66 -19.94 2.61 5.45
C ALA A 66 -20.62 3.29 6.65
N GLY A 67 -20.35 4.58 6.92
CA GLY A 67 -20.81 5.29 8.11
C GLY A 67 -20.10 4.84 9.40
N GLU A 68 -18.98 4.12 9.27
CA GLU A 68 -18.12 3.72 10.39
C GLU A 68 -17.13 4.85 10.73
N PRO A 69 -16.64 4.93 11.99
CA PRO A 69 -15.60 5.89 12.35
C PRO A 69 -14.34 5.72 11.49
N TRP A 70 -13.72 6.84 11.11
CA TRP A 70 -12.40 6.82 10.50
C TRP A 70 -11.37 6.13 11.42
N GLY A 71 -10.50 5.34 10.83
CA GLY A 71 -9.39 4.74 11.54
C GLY A 71 -8.66 3.69 10.71
N VAL A 72 -7.36 3.54 10.97
CA VAL A 72 -6.50 2.55 10.33
C VAL A 72 -6.22 1.40 11.29
N PRO A 73 -6.11 0.14 10.81
CA PRO A 73 -5.66 -0.95 11.65
C PRO A 73 -4.25 -0.70 12.20
N PRO A 74 -3.97 -1.08 13.47
CA PRO A 74 -2.67 -0.85 14.10
C PRO A 74 -1.60 -1.86 13.66
N HIS A 75 -2.02 -2.95 13.00
CA HIS A 75 -1.12 -3.99 12.53
C HIS A 75 -0.49 -3.63 11.18
N HIS A 76 0.48 -4.44 10.76
CA HIS A 76 1.27 -4.24 9.54
C HIS A 76 1.25 -5.47 8.62
N GLY A 77 0.46 -6.50 8.97
CA GLY A 77 0.37 -7.74 8.19
C GLY A 77 -0.35 -7.47 6.87
N LEU A 78 0.29 -7.76 5.74
CA LEU A 78 -0.26 -7.41 4.44
C LEU A 78 -1.52 -8.22 4.12
N LEU A 79 -1.59 -9.50 4.51
CA LEU A 79 -2.79 -10.30 4.29
C LEU A 79 -3.92 -9.91 5.24
N ASP A 80 -3.61 -9.57 6.49
CA ASP A 80 -4.61 -9.06 7.42
C ASP A 80 -5.20 -7.74 6.91
N LEU A 81 -4.35 -6.82 6.44
CA LEU A 81 -4.79 -5.56 5.84
C LEU A 81 -5.59 -5.80 4.56
N TRP A 82 -5.18 -6.74 3.71
CA TRP A 82 -5.93 -7.11 2.52
C TRP A 82 -7.32 -7.66 2.86
N ASN A 83 -7.42 -8.54 3.85
CA ASN A 83 -8.70 -9.10 4.28
C ASN A 83 -9.63 -8.03 4.87
N ASP A 84 -9.09 -7.08 5.64
CA ASP A 84 -9.83 -5.91 6.12
C ASP A 84 -10.30 -5.02 4.96
N ALA A 85 -9.45 -4.82 3.95
CA ALA A 85 -9.72 -3.98 2.77
C ALA A 85 -10.70 -4.63 1.76
N LYS A 86 -10.73 -5.96 1.65
CA LYS A 86 -11.46 -6.72 0.62
C LYS A 86 -12.91 -6.25 0.46
N ARG A 87 -13.63 -6.09 1.57
CA ARG A 87 -15.05 -5.67 1.53
C ARG A 87 -15.27 -4.33 0.84
N HIS A 88 -14.28 -3.43 0.88
CA HIS A 88 -14.33 -2.11 0.24
C HIS A 88 -13.82 -2.17 -1.20
N VAL A 89 -12.78 -2.97 -1.46
CA VAL A 89 -12.24 -3.22 -2.81
C VAL A 89 -13.33 -3.79 -3.73
N LEU A 90 -14.12 -4.75 -3.23
CA LEU A 90 -15.20 -5.39 -4.01
C LEU A 90 -16.34 -4.43 -4.39
N LEU A 91 -16.40 -3.22 -3.82
CA LEU A 91 -17.37 -2.20 -4.23
C LEU A 91 -16.92 -1.42 -5.47
N CYS A 92 -15.66 -1.53 -5.86
CA CYS A 92 -15.02 -0.69 -6.88
C CYS A 92 -14.90 -1.35 -8.26
N GLY A 93 -15.31 -2.62 -8.40
CA GLY A 93 -15.15 -3.37 -9.65
C GLY A 93 -15.82 -4.73 -9.60
N ASP A 94 -15.48 -5.59 -10.57
CA ASP A 94 -15.99 -6.96 -10.64
C ASP A 94 -15.42 -7.83 -9.49
N PRO A 95 -16.26 -8.38 -8.59
CA PRO A 95 -15.83 -9.29 -7.53
C PRO A 95 -15.17 -10.59 -8.02
N ALA A 96 -15.38 -10.96 -9.29
CA ALA A 96 -14.78 -12.13 -9.93
C ALA A 96 -13.52 -11.81 -10.74
N ALA A 97 -13.04 -10.55 -10.69
CA ALA A 97 -11.86 -10.10 -11.41
C ALA A 97 -10.63 -10.96 -11.06
N PRO A 98 -9.94 -11.57 -12.06
CA PRO A 98 -8.76 -12.40 -11.81
C PRO A 98 -7.62 -11.64 -11.13
N GLU A 99 -7.57 -10.31 -11.27
CA GLU A 99 -6.62 -9.41 -10.63
C GLU A 99 -6.63 -9.55 -9.10
N LEU A 100 -7.78 -9.83 -8.48
CA LEU A 100 -7.91 -10.01 -7.03
C LEU A 100 -7.07 -11.19 -6.53
N VAL A 101 -7.01 -12.27 -7.32
CA VAL A 101 -6.21 -13.47 -7.01
C VAL A 101 -4.72 -13.13 -7.10
N ASN A 102 -4.32 -12.37 -8.12
CA ASN A 102 -2.93 -11.96 -8.32
C ASN A 102 -2.46 -11.00 -7.22
N VAL A 103 -3.31 -10.04 -6.82
CA VAL A 103 -3.04 -9.14 -5.69
C VAL A 103 -2.81 -9.94 -4.42
N GLU A 104 -3.72 -10.85 -4.07
CA GLU A 104 -3.56 -11.67 -2.86
C GLU A 104 -2.30 -12.53 -2.90
N ALA A 105 -1.96 -13.10 -4.07
CA ALA A 105 -0.76 -13.90 -4.25
C ALA A 105 0.51 -13.08 -3.99
N ASN A 106 0.61 -11.87 -4.55
CA ASN A 106 1.74 -10.97 -4.33
C ASN A 106 1.90 -10.58 -2.85
N LEU A 107 0.78 -10.25 -2.18
CA LEU A 107 0.80 -9.88 -0.76
C LEU A 107 1.23 -11.05 0.13
N ARG A 108 0.77 -12.27 -0.20
CA ARG A 108 1.15 -13.50 0.50
C ARG A 108 2.64 -13.79 0.37
N GLU A 109 3.22 -13.57 -0.81
CA GLU A 109 4.65 -13.76 -1.04
C GLU A 109 5.48 -12.75 -0.23
N PHE A 110 5.08 -11.47 -0.23
CA PHE A 110 5.73 -10.45 0.58
C PHE A 110 5.69 -10.76 2.07
N GLU A 111 4.53 -11.11 2.61
CA GLU A 111 4.39 -11.39 4.04
C GLU A 111 5.16 -12.64 4.47
N LYS A 112 5.26 -13.65 3.60
CA LYS A 112 6.11 -14.81 3.84
C LYS A 112 7.58 -14.41 4.01
N ILE A 113 8.06 -13.43 3.23
CA ILE A 113 9.45 -12.97 3.24
C ILE A 113 9.71 -12.00 4.40
N ASP A 114 8.82 -11.03 4.60
CA ASP A 114 8.90 -9.98 5.64
C ASP A 114 7.65 -9.94 6.53
N PRO A 115 7.48 -10.92 7.44
CA PRO A 115 6.33 -10.96 8.35
C PRO A 115 6.36 -9.83 9.40
N GLY A 116 7.52 -9.20 9.61
CA GLY A 116 7.73 -8.16 10.64
C GLY A 116 7.49 -6.74 10.16
N ALA A 117 7.29 -6.53 8.86
CA ALA A 117 7.25 -5.21 8.20
C ALA A 117 8.51 -4.35 8.42
N ASP A 118 9.60 -4.98 8.84
CA ASP A 118 10.87 -4.35 9.19
C ASP A 118 12.08 -5.14 8.72
N GLY A 119 11.85 -6.29 8.07
CA GLY A 119 12.91 -7.22 7.75
C GLY A 119 13.91 -6.68 6.74
N PHE A 120 13.44 -5.87 5.79
CA PHE A 120 14.30 -5.21 4.81
C PHE A 120 15.18 -4.08 5.39
N ARG A 121 14.97 -3.67 6.64
CA ARG A 121 15.74 -2.59 7.28
C ARG A 121 16.89 -3.08 8.15
N TYR A 122 16.84 -4.33 8.59
CA TYR A 122 17.77 -4.87 9.58
C TYR A 122 18.25 -6.25 9.14
N PRO A 123 19.48 -6.68 9.49
CA PRO A 123 19.95 -8.02 9.19
C PRO A 123 19.34 -9.09 10.10
N LEU A 124 18.89 -8.70 11.30
CA LEU A 124 18.33 -9.60 12.32
C LEU A 124 16.89 -9.20 12.65
N ASN A 125 16.11 -10.18 13.10
CA ASN A 125 14.78 -9.94 13.66
C ASN A 125 14.87 -9.10 14.96
N ARG A 126 13.72 -8.62 15.46
CA ARG A 126 13.64 -7.81 16.70
C ARG A 126 14.27 -8.49 17.92
N ALA A 127 14.15 -9.82 18.02
CA ALA A 127 14.75 -10.61 19.09
C ALA A 127 16.27 -10.78 18.97
N ARG A 128 16.87 -10.38 17.83
CA ARG A 128 18.29 -10.56 17.50
C ARG A 128 18.76 -12.02 17.50
N THR A 129 17.84 -12.94 17.24
CA THR A 129 18.11 -14.39 17.30
C THR A 129 18.23 -15.03 15.92
N ASN A 130 17.55 -14.48 14.90
CA ASN A 130 17.50 -15.03 13.55
C ASN A 130 17.64 -13.92 12.51
N ARG A 131 17.88 -14.30 11.24
CA ARG A 131 17.79 -13.39 10.10
C ARG A 131 16.41 -12.72 10.05
N SER A 132 16.41 -11.45 9.68
CA SER A 132 15.20 -10.63 9.54
C SER A 132 14.26 -11.09 8.43
N LEU A 133 14.84 -11.63 7.35
CA LEU A 133 14.16 -12.18 6.19
C LEU A 133 14.42 -13.70 6.10
N PRO A 134 13.78 -14.52 6.95
CA PRO A 134 14.12 -15.95 7.07
C PRO A 134 13.81 -16.74 5.80
N ASN A 135 12.84 -16.28 5.00
CA ASN A 135 12.34 -16.95 3.80
C ASN A 135 12.69 -16.20 2.50
N ALA A 136 13.60 -15.22 2.55
CA ALA A 136 14.02 -14.53 1.34
C ALA A 136 14.75 -15.48 0.37
N PRO A 137 14.52 -15.35 -0.95
CA PRO A 137 15.28 -16.10 -1.94
C PRO A 137 16.74 -15.62 -1.97
N GLU A 138 17.63 -16.46 -2.48
CA GLU A 138 19.06 -16.12 -2.66
C GLU A 138 19.26 -15.02 -3.71
N HIS A 139 18.39 -14.98 -4.72
CA HIS A 139 18.43 -14.01 -5.81
C HIS A 139 17.04 -13.41 -6.04
N VAL A 140 17.02 -12.11 -6.32
CA VAL A 140 15.81 -11.36 -6.67
C VAL A 140 16.06 -10.64 -8.00
N ASN A 141 15.14 -10.82 -8.95
CA ASN A 141 15.13 -10.00 -10.15
C ASN A 141 14.44 -8.67 -9.82
N LEU A 142 15.22 -7.59 -9.67
CA LEU A 142 14.69 -6.27 -9.33
C LEU A 142 13.74 -5.71 -10.39
N GLY A 143 13.94 -6.03 -11.67
CA GLY A 143 13.03 -5.60 -12.73
C GLY A 143 11.66 -6.23 -12.57
N ALA A 144 11.62 -7.56 -12.42
CA ALA A 144 10.38 -8.29 -12.20
C ALA A 144 9.67 -7.86 -10.91
N LEU A 145 10.43 -7.62 -9.83
CA LEU A 145 9.90 -7.06 -8.59
C LEU A 145 9.26 -5.69 -8.84
N HIS A 146 9.97 -4.78 -9.50
CA HIS A 146 9.49 -3.42 -9.77
C HIS A 146 8.21 -3.44 -10.62
N GLU A 147 8.17 -4.24 -11.70
CA GLU A 147 6.99 -4.40 -12.55
C GLU A 147 5.78 -4.94 -11.79
N ALA A 148 5.97 -5.98 -10.98
CA ALA A 148 4.89 -6.55 -10.17
C ALA A 148 4.35 -5.55 -9.14
N MET A 149 5.24 -4.75 -8.53
CA MET A 149 4.84 -3.75 -7.55
C MET A 149 4.18 -2.52 -8.18
N GLU A 150 4.61 -2.10 -9.37
CA GLU A 150 3.91 -1.07 -10.14
C GLU A 150 2.49 -1.54 -10.52
N ALA A 151 2.32 -2.78 -10.98
CA ALA A 151 1.00 -3.33 -11.27
C ALA A 151 0.10 -3.36 -10.04
N LEU A 152 0.62 -3.80 -8.89
CA LEU A 152 -0.10 -3.79 -7.61
C LEU A 152 -0.45 -2.36 -7.16
N ALA A 153 0.50 -1.42 -7.26
CA ALA A 153 0.29 -0.02 -6.92
C ALA A 153 -0.79 0.63 -7.80
N ASN A 154 -0.79 0.34 -9.10
CA ASN A 154 -1.81 0.82 -10.03
C ASN A 154 -3.20 0.28 -9.69
N PHE A 155 -3.31 -1.00 -9.36
CA PHE A 155 -4.57 -1.59 -8.89
C PHE A 155 -5.09 -0.88 -7.63
N LEU A 156 -4.24 -0.73 -6.60
CA LEU A 156 -4.64 -0.09 -5.35
C LEU A 156 -4.96 1.40 -5.54
N SER A 157 -4.24 2.09 -6.43
CA SER A 157 -4.52 3.48 -6.80
C SER A 157 -5.91 3.62 -7.44
N GLY A 158 -6.28 2.72 -8.35
CA GLY A 158 -7.62 2.69 -8.95
C GLY A 158 -8.73 2.53 -7.91
N VAL A 159 -8.56 1.59 -6.96
CA VAL A 159 -9.51 1.40 -5.85
C VAL A 159 -9.62 2.67 -4.99
N ARG A 160 -8.48 3.28 -4.63
CA ARG A 160 -8.45 4.50 -3.81
C ARG A 160 -9.14 5.67 -4.49
N SER A 161 -8.90 5.86 -5.79
CA SER A 161 -9.56 6.90 -6.58
C SER A 161 -11.08 6.72 -6.62
N GLU A 162 -11.55 5.48 -6.81
CA GLU A 162 -13.00 5.18 -6.84
C GLU A 162 -13.65 5.42 -5.47
N LEU A 163 -13.06 4.95 -4.38
CA LEU A 163 -13.58 5.19 -3.03
C LEU A 163 -13.54 6.67 -2.65
N GLY A 164 -12.45 7.37 -3.00
CA GLY A 164 -12.29 8.81 -2.76
C GLY A 164 -13.40 9.61 -3.46
N GLY A 165 -13.63 9.37 -4.74
CA GLY A 165 -14.68 10.04 -5.50
C GLY A 165 -16.09 9.79 -4.95
N ARG A 166 -16.37 8.57 -4.46
CA ARG A 166 -17.63 8.27 -3.78
C ARG A 166 -17.79 9.05 -2.47
N LEU A 167 -16.72 9.15 -1.69
CA LEU A 167 -16.76 9.84 -0.41
C LEU A 167 -16.99 11.34 -0.61
N GLU A 168 -16.30 11.94 -1.58
CA GLU A 168 -16.50 13.34 -1.98
C GLU A 168 -17.96 13.60 -2.37
N TYR A 169 -18.53 12.75 -3.23
CA TYR A 169 -19.93 12.85 -3.64
C TYR A 169 -20.92 12.76 -2.46
N ASP A 170 -20.71 11.82 -1.54
CA ASP A 170 -21.59 11.68 -0.36
C ASP A 170 -21.48 12.88 0.58
N MET A 171 -20.29 13.47 0.72
CA MET A 171 -20.08 14.68 1.51
C MET A 171 -20.77 15.90 0.89
N GLU A 172 -20.65 16.09 -0.43
CA GLU A 172 -21.32 17.17 -1.16
C GLU A 172 -22.84 17.11 -0.99
N ARG A 173 -23.44 15.92 -1.18
CA ARG A 173 -24.89 15.73 -1.01
C ARG A 173 -25.38 15.95 0.41
N GLN A 174 -24.56 15.65 1.42
CA GLN A 174 -24.91 15.93 2.82
C GLN A 174 -24.90 17.43 3.11
N MET A 175 -23.94 18.18 2.55
CA MET A 175 -23.87 19.64 2.68
C MET A 175 -25.06 20.33 2.00
N GLU A 176 -25.42 19.92 0.79
CA GLU A 176 -26.59 20.44 0.07
C GLU A 176 -27.88 20.26 0.90
N ARG A 177 -28.11 19.04 1.42
CA ARG A 177 -29.27 18.76 2.27
C ARG A 177 -29.28 19.55 3.58
N ALA A 178 -28.11 19.79 4.17
CA ALA A 178 -28.02 20.60 5.38
C ALA A 178 -28.38 22.07 5.09
N HIS A 179 -27.98 22.59 3.94
CA HIS A 179 -28.29 23.95 3.51
C HIS A 179 -29.78 24.14 3.15
N ASP A 180 -30.43 23.14 2.55
CA ASP A 180 -31.87 23.16 2.24
C ASP A 180 -32.78 23.09 3.50
N HIS A 181 -32.21 22.82 4.67
CA HIS A 181 -32.92 22.71 5.94
C HIS A 181 -32.61 23.85 6.94
N GLU A 182 -31.84 24.86 6.54
CA GLU A 182 -31.62 26.13 7.26
C GLU A 182 -32.50 27.27 6.72
#